data_AF-A9U591-F1
#
_entry.id   AF-A9U591-F1
#
_cell.length_a   1.000
_cell.length_b   1.000
_cell.length_c   1.000
_cell.angle_alpha   90.00
_cell.angle_beta   90.00
_cell.angle_gamma   90.00
#
_symmetry.space_group_name_H-M   'P 1'
#
loop_
_entity.id
_entity.type
_entity.pdbx_description
1 polymer ?
#
loop_
_entity_poly.entity_id
_entity_poly.type
_entity_poly.pdbx_seq_one_letter_code
_entity_poly.pdbx_strand_id
1 'polypeptide(L)'
;MSGWACDVRYPDDIVSVHVWRDDNQFLGGTVAGSYRENAVSASCGSAHSAHGFSLKIDLPENLKDGKEHNVHVYLIGRNNFVEQLNNSPAKIKFPGDGIKERPYFVGDIVARDLNLPIISGAGHIGIWDGFYVVEVLDESNVVQKNTYENFFKRSNAWPILRTKWPEHKIASCYLTSCKEHRDYPMRDKESYQAIYAMVARANQIKAIGAVYTLSSRPTPSTPSINIRYSNVPNDYDIWPAKVGFYRCDTFISDLIDATVRNPGYKNSSIIGDKWPKRIIDSDISSWHKKYSELDARAINTPVTLYNKLKEWQ
;
A
#
# COMPACT_ATOMS: atom_id res chain seq x y z
N MET A 1 4.51 -27.09 -16.10
CA MET A 1 3.80 -28.36 -15.83
C MET A 1 3.52 -29.06 -17.15
N SER A 2 3.43 -30.39 -17.15
CA SER A 2 3.15 -31.17 -18.36
C SER A 2 2.39 -32.44 -18.01
N GLY A 3 1.64 -32.98 -18.96
CA GLY A 3 0.85 -34.18 -18.78
C GLY A 3 0.17 -34.61 -20.08
N TRP A 4 -0.90 -35.38 -19.96
CA TRP A 4 -1.80 -35.69 -21.06
C TRP A 4 -3.25 -35.59 -20.57
N ALA A 5 -4.16 -35.31 -21.49
CA ALA A 5 -5.59 -35.24 -21.23
C ALA A 5 -6.31 -35.69 -22.48
N CYS A 6 -7.38 -36.47 -22.31
CA CYS A 6 -8.23 -36.85 -23.43
C CYS A 6 -9.66 -37.08 -22.98
N ASP A 7 -10.60 -36.89 -23.90
CA ASP A 7 -12.01 -37.20 -23.71
C ASP A 7 -12.31 -38.57 -24.32
N VAL A 8 -12.42 -39.61 -23.49
CA VAL A 8 -12.61 -40.99 -23.95
C VAL A 8 -13.90 -41.20 -24.76
N ARG A 9 -14.85 -40.25 -24.74
CA ARG A 9 -16.09 -40.31 -25.54
C ARG A 9 -15.86 -39.83 -26.98
N TYR A 10 -14.81 -39.02 -27.18
CA TYR A 10 -14.35 -38.54 -28.47
C TYR A 10 -12.82 -38.71 -28.52
N PRO A 11 -12.32 -39.96 -28.58
CA PRO A 11 -10.94 -40.27 -28.27
C PRO A 11 -9.93 -39.66 -29.25
N ASP A 12 -10.33 -39.35 -30.48
CA ASP A 12 -9.48 -38.69 -31.48
C ASP A 12 -9.52 -37.15 -31.42
N ASP A 13 -10.32 -36.56 -30.52
CA ASP A 13 -10.36 -35.10 -30.36
C ASP A 13 -9.15 -34.59 -29.57
N ILE A 14 -8.61 -33.46 -30.02
CA ILE A 14 -7.67 -32.64 -29.25
C ILE A 14 -8.47 -31.79 -28.27
N VAL A 15 -8.22 -31.94 -26.98
CA VAL A 15 -8.91 -31.20 -25.91
C VAL A 15 -8.10 -30.00 -25.41
N SER A 16 -8.76 -29.07 -24.73
CA SER A 16 -8.08 -28.02 -23.97
C SER A 16 -7.89 -28.43 -22.51
N VAL A 17 -6.91 -27.85 -21.84
CA VAL A 17 -6.61 -28.07 -20.43
C VAL A 17 -6.58 -26.73 -19.71
N HIS A 18 -7.34 -26.61 -18.64
CA HIS A 18 -7.38 -25.44 -17.76
C HIS A 18 -6.83 -25.78 -16.38
N VAL A 19 -6.10 -24.84 -15.79
CA VAL A 19 -5.48 -24.98 -14.47
C VAL A 19 -6.01 -23.88 -13.54
N TRP A 20 -6.49 -24.28 -12.37
CA TRP A 20 -7.14 -23.42 -11.39
C TRP A 20 -6.55 -23.65 -10.00
N ARG A 21 -6.59 -22.62 -9.16
CA ARG A 21 -6.31 -22.71 -7.73
C ARG A 21 -7.61 -22.83 -6.93
N ASP A 22 -7.54 -23.42 -5.73
CA ASP A 22 -8.68 -23.64 -4.84
C ASP A 22 -9.50 -22.41 -4.44
N ASP A 23 -8.97 -21.21 -4.65
CA ASP A 23 -9.66 -19.93 -4.46
C ASP A 23 -10.21 -19.34 -5.77
N ASN A 24 -10.52 -20.20 -6.74
CA ASN A 24 -11.07 -19.87 -8.06
C ASN A 24 -10.18 -18.94 -8.91
N GLN A 25 -8.87 -18.93 -8.67
CA GLN A 25 -7.93 -18.21 -9.53
C GLN A 25 -7.55 -19.05 -10.74
N PHE A 26 -7.75 -18.50 -11.93
CA PHE A 26 -7.27 -19.12 -13.18
C PHE A 26 -5.76 -18.93 -13.30
N LEU A 27 -5.03 -20.05 -13.39
CA LEU A 27 -3.56 -20.03 -13.48
C LEU A 27 -3.06 -20.11 -14.93
N GLY A 28 -3.90 -20.64 -15.84
CA GLY A 28 -3.58 -20.72 -17.25
C GLY A 28 -4.26 -21.88 -17.96
N GLY A 29 -4.14 -21.92 -19.28
CA GLY A 29 -4.67 -22.99 -20.09
C GLY A 29 -3.81 -23.25 -21.32
N THR A 30 -3.91 -24.46 -21.86
CA THR A 30 -3.20 -24.90 -23.06
C THR A 30 -4.00 -25.97 -23.80
N VAL A 31 -3.57 -26.35 -24.99
CA VAL A 31 -4.16 -27.42 -25.79
C VAL A 31 -3.36 -28.71 -25.59
N ALA A 32 -4.05 -29.84 -25.43
CA ALA A 32 -3.45 -31.16 -25.28
C ALA A 32 -3.32 -31.88 -26.63
N GLY A 33 -2.46 -31.36 -27.51
CA GLY A 33 -2.27 -31.88 -28.88
C GLY A 33 -0.87 -32.39 -29.19
N SER A 34 0.03 -32.43 -28.20
CA SER A 34 1.41 -32.90 -28.41
C SER A 34 1.48 -34.42 -28.43
N TYR A 35 2.33 -35.00 -29.28
CA TYR A 35 2.52 -36.46 -29.31
C TYR A 35 3.14 -37.00 -28.01
N ARG A 36 2.65 -38.16 -27.58
CA ARG A 36 3.10 -38.94 -26.42
C ARG A 36 3.40 -40.38 -26.81
N GLU A 37 3.85 -41.19 -25.86
CA GLU A 37 4.03 -42.63 -26.02
C GLU A 37 2.72 -43.35 -26.42
N ASN A 38 2.82 -44.45 -27.15
CA ASN A 38 1.65 -45.23 -27.62
C ASN A 38 0.75 -45.73 -26.47
N ALA A 39 1.26 -45.82 -25.24
CA ALA A 39 0.46 -46.16 -24.08
C ALA A 39 -0.66 -45.13 -23.85
N VAL A 40 -0.43 -43.85 -24.16
CA VAL A 40 -1.43 -42.78 -24.02
C VAL A 40 -2.56 -42.94 -25.02
N SER A 41 -2.25 -43.28 -26.28
CA SER A 41 -3.31 -43.53 -27.28
C SER A 41 -4.13 -44.77 -26.94
N ALA A 42 -3.48 -45.82 -26.42
CA ALA A 42 -4.17 -47.01 -25.93
C ALA A 42 -5.06 -46.70 -24.71
N SER A 43 -4.59 -45.90 -23.75
CA SER A 43 -5.39 -45.47 -22.59
C SER A 43 -6.59 -44.61 -22.99
N CYS A 44 -6.44 -43.79 -24.03
CA CYS A 44 -7.54 -42.96 -24.52
C CYS A 44 -8.53 -43.72 -25.41
N GLY A 45 -8.09 -44.82 -26.04
CA GLY A 45 -8.87 -45.50 -27.09
C GLY A 45 -8.81 -44.78 -28.45
N SER A 46 -7.75 -44.02 -28.71
CA SER A 46 -7.59 -43.15 -29.88
C SER A 46 -6.65 -43.73 -30.94
N ALA A 47 -6.82 -43.32 -32.19
CA ALA A 47 -5.96 -43.72 -33.32
C ALA A 47 -4.55 -43.10 -33.28
N HIS A 48 -4.33 -42.06 -32.46
CA HIS A 48 -3.06 -41.33 -32.38
C HIS A 48 -2.67 -40.96 -30.95
N SER A 49 -1.40 -40.67 -30.70
CA SER A 49 -0.91 -40.29 -29.36
C SER A 49 -0.86 -38.77 -29.09
N ALA A 50 -1.53 -37.96 -29.92
CA ALA A 50 -1.56 -36.49 -29.82
C ALA A 50 -2.46 -35.97 -28.69
N HIS A 51 -2.14 -36.34 -27.44
CA HIS A 51 -2.92 -36.03 -26.23
C HIS A 51 -2.10 -35.34 -25.13
N GLY A 52 -0.84 -35.02 -25.41
CA GLY A 52 0.08 -34.40 -24.48
C GLY A 52 -0.08 -32.89 -24.39
N PHE A 53 0.19 -32.32 -23.22
CA PHE A 53 0.27 -30.88 -23.00
C PHE A 53 1.51 -30.48 -22.21
N SER A 54 1.97 -29.26 -22.45
CA SER A 54 2.95 -28.56 -21.62
C SER A 54 2.50 -27.12 -21.44
N LEU A 55 2.49 -26.65 -20.19
CA LEU A 55 2.08 -25.30 -19.83
C LEU A 55 3.16 -24.68 -18.93
N LYS A 56 3.67 -23.54 -19.35
CA LYS A 56 4.44 -22.64 -18.49
C LYS A 56 3.46 -21.65 -17.85
N ILE A 57 3.46 -21.58 -16.53
CA ILE A 57 2.64 -20.66 -15.76
C ILE A 57 3.56 -19.56 -15.22
N ASP A 58 3.37 -18.35 -15.72
CA ASP A 58 4.02 -17.17 -15.16
C ASP A 58 3.11 -16.62 -14.05
N LEU A 59 3.41 -16.96 -12.80
CA LEU A 59 2.60 -16.58 -11.64
C LEU A 59 2.63 -15.06 -11.40
N PRO A 60 1.47 -14.38 -11.43
CA PRO A 60 1.36 -13.00 -10.97
C PRO A 60 1.84 -12.83 -9.53
N GLU A 61 2.46 -11.70 -9.21
CA GLU A 61 3.01 -11.41 -7.87
C GLU A 61 1.96 -11.53 -6.74
N ASN A 62 0.70 -11.23 -7.02
CA ASN A 62 -0.41 -11.35 -6.06
C ASN A 62 -0.83 -12.80 -5.76
N LEU A 63 -0.37 -13.79 -6.54
CA LEU A 63 -0.59 -15.22 -6.28
C LEU A 63 0.62 -15.87 -5.59
N LYS A 64 1.72 -15.11 -5.39
CA LYS A 64 2.92 -15.58 -4.71
C LYS A 64 2.81 -15.38 -3.20
N ASP A 65 1.91 -16.13 -2.58
CA ASP A 65 1.56 -15.98 -1.16
C ASP A 65 2.32 -16.91 -0.21
N GLY A 66 3.26 -17.73 -0.69
CA GLY A 66 4.06 -18.62 0.16
C GLY A 66 3.30 -19.79 0.79
N LYS A 67 2.00 -19.96 0.49
CA LYS A 67 1.14 -20.97 1.09
C LYS A 67 1.00 -22.19 0.19
N GLU A 68 0.62 -23.31 0.80
CA GLU A 68 0.18 -24.48 0.06
C GLU A 68 -1.26 -24.29 -0.40
N HIS A 69 -1.48 -24.53 -1.69
CA HIS A 69 -2.80 -24.47 -2.33
C HIS A 69 -3.08 -25.76 -3.07
N ASN A 70 -4.35 -26.13 -3.16
CA ASN A 70 -4.78 -27.18 -4.08
C ASN A 70 -4.88 -26.59 -5.49
N VAL A 71 -4.15 -27.19 -6.43
CA VAL A 71 -4.18 -26.83 -7.85
C VAL A 71 -4.96 -27.90 -8.60
N HIS A 72 -6.04 -27.44 -9.23
CA HIS A 72 -6.98 -28.25 -9.98
C HIS A 72 -6.66 -28.17 -11.48
N VAL A 73 -6.68 -29.31 -12.16
CA VAL A 73 -6.46 -29.42 -13.60
C VAL A 73 -7.67 -30.06 -14.23
N TYR A 74 -8.30 -29.35 -15.16
CA TYR A 74 -9.49 -29.80 -15.87
C TYR A 74 -9.20 -29.96 -17.36
N LEU A 75 -9.72 -31.01 -17.96
CA LEU A 75 -9.89 -31.08 -19.40
C LEU A 75 -11.18 -30.36 -19.79
N ILE A 76 -11.14 -29.71 -20.95
CA ILE A 76 -12.27 -29.04 -21.58
C ILE A 76 -12.45 -29.69 -22.96
N GLY A 77 -13.44 -30.56 -23.06
CA GLY A 77 -13.78 -31.32 -24.25
C GLY A 77 -14.88 -30.67 -25.07
N ARG A 78 -15.36 -31.41 -26.08
CA ARG A 78 -16.46 -31.00 -26.95
C ARG A 78 -17.74 -30.76 -26.14
N ASN A 79 -18.60 -29.87 -26.63
CA ASN A 79 -19.91 -29.54 -26.02
C ASN A 79 -19.81 -29.07 -24.56
N ASN A 80 -18.76 -28.31 -24.23
CA ASN A 80 -18.49 -27.81 -22.87
C ASN A 80 -18.36 -28.92 -21.82
N PHE A 81 -17.94 -30.12 -22.22
CA PHE A 81 -17.58 -31.11 -21.23
C PHE A 81 -16.38 -30.65 -20.43
N VAL A 82 -16.50 -30.74 -19.11
CA VAL A 82 -15.42 -30.41 -18.18
C VAL A 82 -15.27 -31.58 -17.24
N GLU A 83 -14.05 -32.08 -17.11
CA GLU A 83 -13.71 -33.14 -16.18
C GLU A 83 -12.36 -32.87 -15.54
N GLN A 84 -12.25 -33.16 -14.24
CA GLN A 84 -11.01 -33.01 -13.51
C GLN A 84 -10.11 -34.22 -13.77
N LEU A 85 -8.82 -33.99 -14.04
CA LEU A 85 -7.88 -35.08 -14.28
C LEU A 85 -7.62 -35.90 -13.00
N ASN A 86 -7.36 -37.21 -13.15
CA ASN A 86 -7.22 -38.14 -12.03
C ASN A 86 -6.09 -37.82 -11.03
N ASN A 87 -5.04 -37.11 -11.46
CA ASN A 87 -3.93 -36.67 -10.59
C ASN A 87 -4.13 -35.23 -10.04
N SER A 88 -5.37 -34.77 -10.02
CA SER A 88 -5.78 -33.46 -9.53
C SER A 88 -6.84 -33.61 -8.43
N PRO A 89 -6.82 -32.83 -7.34
CA PRO A 89 -5.91 -31.69 -7.15
C PRO A 89 -4.52 -32.12 -6.66
N ALA A 90 -3.52 -31.31 -7.00
CA ALA A 90 -2.19 -31.41 -6.43
C ALA A 90 -1.96 -30.30 -5.40
N LYS A 91 -1.40 -30.64 -4.24
CA LYS A 91 -0.94 -29.61 -3.29
C LYS A 91 0.38 -29.03 -3.76
N ILE A 92 0.40 -27.72 -3.99
CA ILE A 92 1.59 -27.00 -4.45
C ILE A 92 1.82 -25.84 -3.49
N LYS A 93 3.05 -25.73 -2.98
CA LYS A 93 3.49 -24.52 -2.27
C LYS A 93 3.82 -23.44 -3.29
N PHE A 94 3.04 -22.37 -3.29
CA PHE A 94 3.30 -21.22 -4.14
C PHE A 94 4.52 -20.48 -3.59
N PRO A 95 5.37 -19.91 -4.46
CA PRO A 95 6.46 -19.05 -4.00
C PRO A 95 5.89 -17.85 -3.24
N GLY A 96 6.70 -17.22 -2.39
CA GLY A 96 6.24 -16.12 -1.54
C GLY A 96 6.53 -16.39 -0.07
N ASP A 97 6.29 -15.39 0.76
CA ASP A 97 6.66 -15.35 2.18
C ASP A 97 5.45 -15.42 3.14
N GLY A 98 4.26 -15.78 2.63
CA GLY A 98 3.06 -15.92 3.47
C GLY A 98 2.09 -14.74 3.38
N ILE A 99 2.47 -13.65 2.70
CA ILE A 99 1.73 -12.38 2.75
C ILE A 99 0.64 -12.34 1.68
N LYS A 100 -0.60 -12.28 2.17
CA LYS A 100 -1.83 -12.38 1.37
C LYS A 100 -2.23 -11.06 0.68
N GLU A 101 -1.76 -9.92 1.18
CA GLU A 101 -2.15 -8.61 0.65
C GLU A 101 -0.94 -7.68 0.53
N ARG A 102 -0.79 -7.04 -0.64
CA ARG A 102 0.11 -5.92 -0.85
C ARG A 102 -0.67 -4.60 -0.75
N PRO A 103 -0.06 -3.50 -0.29
CA PRO A 103 -0.70 -2.20 -0.36
C PRO A 103 -0.93 -1.86 -1.83
N TYR A 104 -2.11 -1.31 -2.11
CA TYR A 104 -2.54 -1.02 -3.49
C TYR A 104 -2.89 0.45 -3.67
N PHE A 105 -3.62 1.02 -2.70
CA PHE A 105 -4.04 2.41 -2.79
C PHE A 105 -3.00 3.32 -2.13
N VAL A 106 -2.70 4.44 -2.79
CA VAL A 106 -1.90 5.52 -2.18
C VAL A 106 -2.53 5.92 -0.86
N GLY A 107 -1.73 5.99 0.20
CA GLY A 107 -2.20 6.27 1.55
C GLY A 107 -2.56 5.03 2.38
N ASP A 108 -2.49 3.82 1.82
CA ASP A 108 -2.59 2.58 2.61
C ASP A 108 -1.56 2.62 3.74
N ILE A 109 -2.01 2.37 4.97
CA ILE A 109 -1.13 2.31 6.14
C ILE A 109 -0.67 0.87 6.32
N VAL A 110 0.64 0.68 6.36
CA VAL A 110 1.27 -0.61 6.57
C VAL A 110 1.87 -0.65 7.97
N ALA A 111 1.82 -1.81 8.61
CA ALA A 111 2.41 -1.99 9.93
C ALA A 111 2.99 -3.39 10.10
N ARG A 112 3.89 -3.52 11.06
CA ARG A 112 4.55 -4.78 11.42
C ARG A 112 5.02 -4.75 12.87
N ASP A 113 5.40 -5.90 13.41
CA ASP A 113 6.04 -5.98 14.72
C ASP A 113 7.38 -5.22 14.74
N LEU A 114 7.81 -4.76 15.91
CA LEU A 114 9.18 -4.28 16.10
C LEU A 114 9.99 -5.42 16.73
N ASN A 115 10.96 -5.97 16.02
CA ASN A 115 11.82 -7.07 16.51
C ASN A 115 12.86 -6.55 17.51
N LEU A 116 12.40 -5.98 18.63
CA LEU A 116 13.24 -5.62 19.77
C LEU A 116 12.97 -6.58 20.93
N PRO A 117 14.00 -7.16 21.57
CA PRO A 117 13.87 -8.22 22.59
C PRO A 117 13.03 -7.86 23.83
N ILE A 118 12.70 -6.59 24.04
CA ILE A 118 12.10 -6.09 25.29
C ILE A 118 10.65 -5.61 25.09
N ILE A 119 10.19 -5.36 23.85
CA ILE A 119 8.85 -4.77 23.61
C ILE A 119 8.19 -5.37 22.36
N SER A 120 7.80 -6.64 22.44
CA SER A 120 6.82 -7.19 21.48
C SER A 120 5.53 -6.37 21.60
N GLY A 121 5.01 -5.84 20.49
CA GLY A 121 3.83 -4.98 20.49
C GLY A 121 4.09 -3.46 20.52
N ALA A 122 5.35 -2.99 20.47
CA ALA A 122 5.60 -1.58 20.12
C ALA A 122 5.13 -1.30 18.68
N GLY A 123 5.42 -2.24 17.78
CA GLY A 123 5.08 -2.17 16.37
C GLY A 123 5.87 -1.11 15.61
N HIS A 124 5.68 -1.11 14.30
CA HIS A 124 6.27 -0.14 13.38
C HIS A 124 5.26 0.14 12.27
N ILE A 125 5.11 1.42 11.89
CA ILE A 125 4.05 1.88 10.99
C ILE A 125 4.63 2.77 9.88
N GLY A 126 4.05 2.68 8.70
CA GLY A 126 4.43 3.48 7.53
C GLY A 126 3.24 3.73 6.61
N ILE A 127 3.45 4.56 5.58
CA ILE A 127 2.43 4.90 4.58
C ILE A 127 2.89 4.47 3.19
N TRP A 128 2.00 3.91 2.40
CA TRP A 128 2.26 3.55 1.00
C TRP A 128 2.13 4.77 0.08
N ASP A 129 3.17 5.07 -0.69
CA ASP A 129 3.14 6.18 -1.66
C ASP A 129 2.66 5.77 -3.07
N GLY A 130 2.31 4.50 -3.27
CA GLY A 130 2.00 3.91 -4.57
C GLY A 130 3.10 2.99 -5.10
N PHE A 131 4.35 3.15 -4.64
CA PHE A 131 5.51 2.37 -5.07
C PHE A 131 6.40 1.90 -3.91
N TYR A 132 6.47 2.69 -2.83
CA TYR A 132 7.30 2.47 -1.67
C TYR A 132 6.51 2.74 -0.38
N VAL A 133 6.94 2.06 0.68
CA VAL A 133 6.59 2.42 2.05
C VAL A 133 7.46 3.59 2.47
N VAL A 134 6.84 4.72 2.79
CA VAL A 134 7.48 5.86 3.45
C VAL A 134 7.40 5.65 4.96
N GLU A 135 8.55 5.57 5.61
CA GLU A 135 8.65 5.23 7.04
C GLU A 135 9.76 6.02 7.74
N VAL A 136 9.66 6.11 9.06
CA VAL A 136 10.67 6.74 9.92
C VAL A 136 11.47 5.67 10.67
N LEU A 137 12.79 5.65 10.49
CA LEU A 137 13.70 4.68 11.11
C LEU A 137 14.74 5.40 11.98
N ASP A 138 15.25 4.69 12.99
CA ASP A 138 16.38 5.12 13.82
C ASP A 138 17.71 4.88 13.07
N GLU A 139 17.86 5.58 11.95
CA GLU A 139 18.99 5.45 11.03
C GLU A 139 19.44 6.85 10.59
N SER A 140 20.64 6.96 9.99
CA SER A 140 21.21 8.26 9.58
C SER A 140 20.31 9.04 8.63
N ASN A 141 19.57 8.34 7.77
CA ASN A 141 18.46 8.90 7.02
C ASN A 141 17.14 8.51 7.70
N VAL A 142 16.54 9.46 8.41
CA VAL A 142 15.40 9.18 9.30
C VAL A 142 14.14 8.86 8.51
N VAL A 143 13.82 9.62 7.44
CA VAL A 143 12.66 9.31 6.58
C VAL A 143 13.10 8.56 5.34
N GLN A 144 12.71 7.29 5.24
CA GLN A 144 13.12 6.40 4.17
C GLN A 144 11.97 6.02 3.26
N LYS A 145 12.33 5.57 2.05
CA LYS A 145 11.41 4.90 1.14
C LYS A 145 11.94 3.50 0.93
N ASN A 146 11.19 2.50 1.40
CA ASN A 146 11.54 1.10 1.27
C ASN A 146 10.51 0.36 0.42
N THR A 147 10.94 -0.70 -0.26
CA THR A 147 9.98 -1.57 -0.93
C THR A 147 9.07 -2.23 0.12
N TYR A 148 7.85 -2.60 -0.26
CA TYR A 148 6.96 -3.32 0.65
C TYR A 148 7.63 -4.62 1.14
N GLU A 149 8.36 -5.29 0.25
CA GLU A 149 9.14 -6.50 0.53
C GLU A 149 10.20 -6.30 1.61
N ASN A 150 10.95 -5.20 1.54
CA ASN A 150 11.96 -4.90 2.55
C ASN A 150 11.34 -4.45 3.87
N PHE A 151 10.18 -3.78 3.82
CA PHE A 151 9.46 -3.38 5.01
C PHE A 151 9.03 -4.60 5.83
N PHE A 152 8.29 -5.55 5.24
CA PHE A 152 7.76 -6.67 5.99
C PHE A 152 8.78 -7.76 6.28
N LYS A 153 9.84 -7.95 5.48
CA LYS A 153 10.84 -9.02 5.76
C LYS A 153 11.53 -8.84 7.10
N ARG A 154 11.49 -7.64 7.66
CA ARG A 154 12.09 -7.32 8.96
C ARG A 154 11.35 -7.97 10.13
N SER A 155 10.05 -8.27 10.04
CA SER A 155 9.22 -8.82 11.15
C SER A 155 7.78 -9.13 10.70
N ASN A 156 6.96 -9.78 11.54
CA ASN A 156 5.59 -10.12 11.14
C ASN A 156 4.77 -8.88 10.75
N ALA A 157 4.22 -8.87 9.54
CA ALA A 157 3.34 -7.81 9.08
C ALA A 157 1.96 -7.91 9.73
N TRP A 158 1.37 -6.76 10.01
CA TRP A 158 -0.04 -6.64 10.39
C TRP A 158 -0.90 -6.45 9.13
N PRO A 159 -2.23 -6.65 9.22
CA PRO A 159 -3.14 -6.32 8.14
C PRO A 159 -2.97 -4.88 7.63
N ILE A 160 -3.08 -4.67 6.32
CA ILE A 160 -3.00 -3.33 5.72
C ILE A 160 -4.24 -2.54 6.10
N LEU A 161 -4.06 -1.30 6.56
CA LEU A 161 -5.20 -0.42 6.83
C LEU A 161 -5.53 0.44 5.61
N ARG A 162 -6.71 0.19 5.04
CA ARG A 162 -7.32 1.00 3.98
C ARG A 162 -8.31 1.97 4.61
N THR A 163 -7.81 2.88 5.45
CA THR A 163 -8.69 3.79 6.20
C THR A 163 -9.54 4.60 5.23
N LYS A 164 -10.86 4.61 5.44
CA LYS A 164 -11.80 5.39 4.63
C LYS A 164 -11.66 6.87 4.95
N TRP A 165 -10.68 7.49 4.35
CA TRP A 165 -10.46 8.92 4.48
C TRP A 165 -11.63 9.69 3.86
N PRO A 166 -12.14 10.77 4.48
CA PRO A 166 -13.17 11.57 3.86
C PRO A 166 -12.66 12.14 2.53
N GLU A 167 -13.52 12.16 1.51
CA GLU A 167 -13.19 12.77 0.22
C GLU A 167 -13.14 14.29 0.39
N HIS A 168 -11.93 14.85 0.29
CA HIS A 168 -11.69 16.28 0.32
C HIS A 168 -10.31 16.61 -0.26
N LYS A 169 -10.15 17.85 -0.70
CA LYS A 169 -8.89 18.36 -1.21
C LYS A 169 -8.24 19.33 -0.23
N ILE A 170 -6.92 19.31 -0.26
CA ILE A 170 -6.06 20.23 0.48
C ILE A 170 -5.20 20.96 -0.54
N ALA A 171 -5.30 22.29 -0.53
CA ALA A 171 -4.38 23.15 -1.25
C ALA A 171 -3.32 23.71 -0.29
N SER A 172 -2.05 23.38 -0.55
CA SER A 172 -0.90 23.80 0.26
C SER A 172 0.37 23.84 -0.58
N CYS A 173 1.47 24.33 0.00
CA CYS A 173 2.81 24.15 -0.54
C CYS A 173 3.44 22.86 0.03
N TYR A 174 3.95 22.01 -0.86
CA TYR A 174 4.64 20.74 -0.53
C TYR A 174 6.14 20.77 -0.86
N LEU A 175 6.68 21.95 -1.19
CA LEU A 175 8.11 22.18 -1.46
C LEU A 175 8.88 22.43 -0.16
N THR A 176 10.21 22.34 -0.20
CA THR A 176 11.10 22.72 0.92
C THR A 176 11.22 24.25 1.10
N SER A 177 10.81 25.01 0.10
CA SER A 177 10.72 26.47 0.12
C SER A 177 9.40 26.93 -0.47
N CYS A 178 8.62 27.62 0.36
CA CYS A 178 7.26 28.04 0.06
C CYS A 178 7.16 29.56 0.01
N LYS A 179 6.35 30.07 -0.91
CA LYS A 179 5.96 31.48 -0.96
C LYS A 179 4.55 31.62 -0.44
N GLU A 180 4.37 32.50 0.53
CA GLU A 180 3.06 32.80 1.10
C GLU A 180 2.81 34.29 1.05
N HIS A 181 1.53 34.65 1.03
CA HIS A 181 1.10 36.02 1.11
C HIS A 181 0.17 36.12 2.31
N ARG A 182 0.40 37.12 3.16
CA ARG A 182 -0.30 37.23 4.45
C ARG A 182 -1.81 37.31 4.27
N ASP A 183 -2.23 38.21 3.37
CA ASP A 183 -3.64 38.56 3.19
C ASP A 183 -4.36 37.69 2.15
N TYR A 184 -3.64 37.11 1.19
CA TYR A 184 -4.21 36.34 0.08
C TYR A 184 -3.50 34.99 -0.07
N PRO A 185 -4.21 33.88 -0.33
CA PRO A 185 -3.53 32.65 -0.70
C PRO A 185 -2.80 32.81 -2.04
N MET A 186 -1.48 32.55 -2.08
CA MET A 186 -0.69 32.66 -3.32
C MET A 186 -1.03 31.56 -4.34
N ARG A 187 -0.63 31.79 -5.59
CA ARG A 187 -0.80 30.91 -6.76
C ARG A 187 0.01 29.60 -6.69
N ASP A 188 1.05 29.53 -5.87
CA ASP A 188 2.00 28.40 -5.85
C ASP A 188 1.53 27.24 -4.96
N LYS A 189 0.21 27.02 -4.85
CA LYS A 189 -0.36 25.92 -4.06
C LYS A 189 -0.76 24.77 -4.96
N GLU A 190 -0.34 23.58 -4.58
CA GLU A 190 -0.81 22.35 -5.20
C GLU A 190 -2.03 21.85 -4.44
N SER A 191 -3.06 21.41 -5.18
CA SER A 191 -4.28 20.85 -4.61
C SER A 191 -4.29 19.35 -4.82
N TYR A 192 -4.29 18.61 -3.71
CA TYR A 192 -4.35 17.14 -3.71
C TYR A 192 -5.58 16.65 -2.98
N GLN A 193 -6.12 15.51 -3.44
CA GLN A 193 -7.00 14.69 -2.59
C GLN A 193 -6.24 14.30 -1.31
N ALA A 194 -6.94 14.19 -0.19
CA ALA A 194 -6.32 14.07 1.12
C ALA A 194 -5.27 12.97 1.28
N ILE A 195 -5.54 11.77 0.77
CA ILE A 195 -4.56 10.66 0.80
C ILE A 195 -3.26 11.00 0.04
N TYR A 196 -3.35 11.74 -1.06
CA TYR A 196 -2.17 12.20 -1.81
C TYR A 196 -1.49 13.38 -1.11
N ALA A 197 -2.24 14.24 -0.43
CA ALA A 197 -1.68 15.31 0.40
C ALA A 197 -0.83 14.75 1.56
N MET A 198 -1.24 13.63 2.19
CA MET A 198 -0.45 12.94 3.20
C MET A 198 0.89 12.47 2.62
N VAL A 199 0.87 11.86 1.44
CA VAL A 199 2.10 11.38 0.76
C VAL A 199 2.97 12.53 0.27
N ALA A 200 2.38 13.61 -0.24
CA ALA A 200 3.11 14.83 -0.61
C ALA A 200 3.80 15.44 0.62
N ARG A 201 3.11 15.47 1.76
CA ARG A 201 3.68 15.90 3.05
C ARG A 201 4.81 14.97 3.51
N ALA A 202 4.66 13.66 3.38
CA ALA A 202 5.69 12.68 3.72
C ALA A 202 6.99 12.93 2.91
N ASN A 203 6.84 13.20 1.61
CA ASN A 203 7.95 13.55 0.74
C ASN A 203 8.58 14.90 1.10
N GLN A 204 7.77 15.90 1.48
CA GLN A 204 8.26 17.19 1.95
C GLN A 204 9.10 17.06 3.22
N ILE A 205 8.63 16.28 4.22
CA ILE A 205 9.40 16.01 5.45
C ILE A 205 10.73 15.33 5.11
N LYS A 206 10.71 14.33 4.22
CA LYS A 206 11.93 13.66 3.76
C LYS A 206 12.92 14.65 3.12
N ALA A 207 12.44 15.58 2.30
CA ALA A 207 13.28 16.56 1.62
C ALA A 207 13.82 17.66 2.55
N ILE A 208 13.06 18.07 3.57
CA ILE A 208 13.52 19.01 4.61
C ILE A 208 14.53 18.33 5.55
N GLY A 209 14.30 17.05 5.83
CA GLY A 209 15.03 16.27 6.83
C GLY A 209 14.22 16.08 8.11
N ALA A 210 14.62 15.07 8.87
CA ALA A 210 14.07 14.70 10.18
C ALA A 210 15.17 14.15 11.09
N VAL A 211 14.95 14.24 12.40
CA VAL A 211 15.74 13.58 13.45
C VAL A 211 14.87 12.53 14.12
N TYR A 212 15.41 11.33 14.35
CA TYR A 212 14.70 10.29 15.07
C TYR A 212 14.56 10.67 16.56
N THR A 213 13.41 10.40 17.16
CA THR A 213 13.17 10.62 18.60
C THR A 213 12.36 9.50 19.22
N LEU A 214 12.55 9.28 20.52
CA LEU A 214 11.69 8.41 21.32
C LEU A 214 10.47 9.14 21.89
N SER A 215 10.41 10.47 21.74
CA SER A 215 9.29 11.29 22.19
C SER A 215 7.99 10.88 21.52
N SER A 216 6.92 10.76 22.30
CA SER A 216 5.56 10.60 21.78
C SER A 216 4.94 11.88 21.23
N ARG A 217 5.64 13.01 21.37
CA ARG A 217 5.24 14.30 20.82
C ARG A 217 6.08 14.60 19.57
N PRO A 218 5.47 14.68 18.37
CA PRO A 218 6.19 15.13 17.18
C PRO A 218 6.62 16.58 17.34
N THR A 219 7.77 16.90 16.76
CA THR A 219 8.08 18.27 16.37
C THR A 219 8.09 18.30 14.84
N PRO A 220 7.09 18.88 14.16
CA PRO A 220 7.01 18.77 12.72
C PRO A 220 8.14 19.48 11.96
N SER A 221 8.59 18.91 10.83
CA SER A 221 9.49 19.58 9.90
C SER A 221 8.76 20.70 9.16
N THR A 222 9.25 21.93 9.23
CA THR A 222 8.65 23.07 8.54
C THR A 222 9.50 23.50 7.33
N PRO A 223 8.91 23.77 6.16
CA PRO A 223 9.65 24.31 5.03
C PRO A 223 10.12 25.73 5.35
N SER A 224 11.04 26.25 4.54
CA SER A 224 11.28 27.69 4.54
C SER A 224 10.06 28.41 3.96
N ILE A 225 9.68 29.55 4.55
CA ILE A 225 8.52 30.32 4.11
C ILE A 225 8.95 31.75 3.87
N ASN A 226 8.71 32.24 2.66
CA ASN A 226 8.88 33.63 2.29
C ASN A 226 7.50 34.30 2.26
N ILE A 227 7.23 35.17 3.24
CA ILE A 227 5.93 35.81 3.44
C ILE A 227 5.98 37.23 2.90
N ARG A 228 5.10 37.54 1.95
CA ARG A 228 4.89 38.90 1.45
C ARG A 228 3.74 39.61 2.18
N TYR A 229 3.96 40.87 2.52
CA TYR A 229 2.94 41.79 3.05
C TYR A 229 2.21 42.55 1.93
N SER A 230 0.87 42.64 1.98
CA SER A 230 0.09 43.38 0.94
C SER A 230 0.40 44.87 0.92
N ASN A 231 0.65 45.44 2.10
CA ASN A 231 0.70 46.89 2.34
C ASN A 231 2.12 47.47 2.24
N VAL A 232 3.16 46.65 2.03
CA VAL A 232 4.55 47.10 1.89
C VAL A 232 5.21 46.38 0.70
N PRO A 233 5.34 47.05 -0.46
CA PRO A 233 6.04 46.48 -1.61
C PRO A 233 7.48 46.13 -1.26
N ASN A 234 7.90 44.89 -1.56
CA ASN A 234 9.24 44.34 -1.34
C ASN A 234 9.65 44.06 0.11
N ASP A 235 8.72 44.12 1.07
CA ASP A 235 8.96 43.63 2.43
C ASP A 235 8.60 42.14 2.55
N TYR A 236 9.56 41.36 3.03
CA TYR A 236 9.48 39.91 3.10
C TYR A 236 9.97 39.40 4.44
N ASP A 237 9.10 38.66 5.13
CA ASP A 237 9.52 37.86 6.28
C ASP A 237 9.94 36.47 5.82
N ILE A 238 11.21 36.14 6.05
CA ILE A 238 11.75 34.81 5.74
C ILE A 238 11.81 33.98 7.02
N TRP A 239 11.03 32.91 7.04
CA TRP A 239 11.11 31.90 8.07
C TRP A 239 11.97 30.74 7.57
N PRO A 240 13.09 30.41 8.24
CA PRO A 240 13.96 29.33 7.79
C PRO A 240 13.28 27.97 7.95
N ALA A 241 13.69 27.02 7.12
CA ALA A 241 13.27 25.63 7.28
C ALA A 241 13.73 25.09 8.64
N LYS A 242 12.95 24.18 9.21
CA LYS A 242 13.30 23.48 10.45
C LYS A 242 13.15 21.99 10.26
N VAL A 243 14.18 21.28 10.68
CA VAL A 243 14.15 19.82 10.79
C VAL A 243 13.25 19.43 11.96
N GLY A 244 12.38 18.46 11.73
CA GLY A 244 11.47 17.92 12.72
C GLY A 244 12.03 16.70 13.47
N PHE A 245 11.34 16.30 14.54
CA PHE A 245 11.65 15.14 15.36
C PHE A 245 10.50 14.15 15.30
N TYR A 246 10.79 12.93 14.86
CA TYR A 246 9.78 11.90 14.58
C TYR A 246 10.17 10.51 15.10
N ARG A 247 9.15 9.76 15.48
CA ARG A 247 9.11 8.29 15.47
C ARG A 247 8.08 7.86 14.41
N CYS A 248 8.00 6.56 14.11
CA CYS A 248 7.14 6.08 13.03
C CYS A 248 5.67 6.45 13.18
N ASP A 249 5.09 6.40 14.38
CA ASP A 249 3.69 6.80 14.60
C ASP A 249 3.49 8.31 14.65
N THR A 250 4.40 9.08 15.25
CA THR A 250 4.25 10.55 15.26
C THR A 250 4.45 11.17 13.88
N PHE A 251 5.21 10.49 13.01
CA PHE A 251 5.27 10.80 11.59
C PHE A 251 3.91 10.63 10.93
N ILE A 252 3.27 9.47 11.07
CA ILE A 252 1.92 9.23 10.51
C ILE A 252 0.90 10.23 11.08
N SER A 253 0.96 10.55 12.37
CA SER A 253 0.11 11.58 12.97
C SER A 253 0.31 12.96 12.34
N ASP A 254 1.54 13.40 12.07
CA ASP A 254 1.82 14.67 11.35
C ASP A 254 1.27 14.65 9.92
N LEU A 255 1.33 13.51 9.23
CA LEU A 255 0.74 13.38 7.90
C LEU A 255 -0.78 13.55 7.95
N ILE A 256 -1.43 12.94 8.94
CA ILE A 256 -2.88 13.04 9.16
C ILE A 256 -3.24 14.48 9.52
N ASP A 257 -2.53 15.09 10.47
CA ASP A 257 -2.71 16.49 10.90
C ASP A 257 -2.69 17.44 9.70
N ALA A 258 -1.80 17.18 8.75
CA ALA A 258 -1.66 17.97 7.55
C ALA A 258 -2.90 17.98 6.64
N THR A 259 -3.86 17.10 6.88
CA THR A 259 -5.09 16.97 6.11
C THR A 259 -6.35 17.30 6.89
N VAL A 260 -6.27 17.54 8.20
CA VAL A 260 -7.46 17.80 9.03
C VAL A 260 -7.53 19.24 9.52
N ARG A 261 -8.73 19.72 9.90
CA ARG A 261 -8.94 21.11 10.34
C ARG A 261 -9.89 21.22 11.52
N ASN A 262 -9.54 22.08 12.48
CA ASN A 262 -10.49 22.50 13.50
C ASN A 262 -11.68 23.27 12.84
N PRO A 263 -12.94 22.89 13.12
CA PRO A 263 -14.13 23.51 12.56
C PRO A 263 -14.17 25.04 12.70
N GLY A 264 -13.63 25.60 13.79
CA GLY A 264 -13.68 27.02 14.09
C GLY A 264 -12.88 27.95 13.16
N TYR A 265 -11.97 27.42 12.34
CA TYR A 265 -11.05 28.23 11.53
C TYR A 265 -11.38 28.19 10.04
N LYS A 266 -12.37 28.99 9.58
CA LYS A 266 -12.79 29.02 8.15
C LYS A 266 -11.65 29.29 7.16
N ASN A 267 -10.60 29.99 7.60
CA ASN A 267 -9.32 30.13 6.92
C ASN A 267 -8.25 29.91 8.00
N SER A 268 -7.70 28.70 8.16
CA SER A 268 -6.52 28.53 9.01
C SER A 268 -5.32 29.14 8.29
N SER A 269 -5.22 30.47 8.35
CA SER A 269 -3.91 31.11 8.30
C SER A 269 -3.18 30.67 9.56
N ILE A 270 -2.54 29.50 9.53
CA ILE A 270 -1.57 29.11 10.56
C ILE A 270 -0.31 29.96 10.33
N ILE A 271 -0.46 31.28 10.38
CA ILE A 271 0.64 32.25 10.34
C ILE A 271 1.22 32.40 11.77
N GLY A 272 0.72 31.65 12.76
CA GLY A 272 1.31 31.55 14.10
C GLY A 272 2.42 30.48 14.22
N ASP A 273 2.28 29.34 13.52
CA ASP A 273 3.09 28.14 13.82
C ASP A 273 4.20 27.86 12.79
N LYS A 274 4.54 28.84 11.95
CA LYS A 274 5.56 28.68 10.88
C LYS A 274 5.24 27.61 9.84
N TRP A 275 3.97 27.55 9.43
CA TRP A 275 3.48 26.61 8.41
C TRP A 275 2.93 27.31 7.17
N PRO A 276 3.07 26.71 5.97
CA PRO A 276 2.34 27.16 4.80
C PRO A 276 0.83 27.13 5.06
N LYS A 277 0.11 28.10 4.50
CA LYS A 277 -1.34 28.21 4.69
C LYS A 277 -2.01 27.05 3.94
N ARG A 278 -2.75 26.22 4.67
CA ARG A 278 -3.52 25.11 4.12
C ARG A 278 -4.96 25.53 3.88
N ILE A 279 -5.52 25.15 2.74
CA ILE A 279 -6.93 25.38 2.40
C ILE A 279 -7.57 24.01 2.22
N ILE A 280 -8.56 23.71 3.05
CA ILE A 280 -9.35 22.47 2.97
C ILE A 280 -10.71 22.84 2.41
N ASP A 281 -11.13 22.15 1.35
CA ASP A 281 -12.29 22.52 0.53
C ASP A 281 -13.64 22.04 1.08
N SER A 282 -13.65 21.29 2.18
CA SER A 282 -14.87 20.72 2.76
C SER A 282 -14.91 20.82 4.29
N ASP A 283 -16.12 20.65 4.84
CA ASP A 283 -16.32 20.53 6.30
C ASP A 283 -16.00 19.10 6.75
N ILE A 284 -14.77 18.93 7.23
CA ILE A 284 -14.27 17.68 7.81
C ILE A 284 -14.26 17.71 9.35
N SER A 285 -15.13 18.50 9.97
CA SER A 285 -15.17 18.67 11.43
C SER A 285 -15.34 17.38 12.21
N SER A 286 -16.16 16.45 11.71
CA SER A 286 -16.33 15.11 12.29
C SER A 286 -15.03 14.29 12.25
N TRP A 287 -14.27 14.43 11.17
CA TRP A 287 -12.98 13.76 11.01
C TRP A 287 -11.88 14.39 11.86
N HIS A 288 -11.84 15.72 11.92
CA HIS A 288 -10.99 16.43 12.86
C HIS A 288 -11.29 16.05 14.30
N LYS A 289 -12.56 15.83 14.67
CA LYS A 289 -12.92 15.35 16.00
C LYS A 289 -12.26 13.98 16.27
N LYS A 290 -12.40 13.01 15.35
CA LYS A 290 -11.73 11.71 15.46
C LYS A 290 -10.21 11.86 15.61
N TYR A 291 -9.58 12.73 14.82
CA TYR A 291 -8.15 13.02 14.95
C TYR A 291 -7.80 13.70 16.28
N SER A 292 -8.56 14.68 16.75
CA SER A 292 -8.30 15.35 18.03
C SER A 292 -8.44 14.40 19.23
N GLU A 293 -9.29 13.37 19.10
CA GLU A 293 -9.38 12.27 20.06
C GLU A 293 -8.13 11.35 20.04
N LEU A 294 -7.28 11.44 19.01
CA LEU A 294 -5.95 10.83 18.99
C LEU A 294 -4.92 11.63 19.83
N ASP A 295 -5.06 12.95 19.96
CA ASP A 295 -3.98 13.88 20.33
C ASP A 295 -3.77 14.11 21.85
N ALA A 296 -4.66 13.65 22.72
CA ALA A 296 -4.52 13.94 24.16
C ALA A 296 -4.18 12.69 24.98
N ARG A 297 -2.88 12.38 25.12
CA ARG A 297 -2.30 11.42 26.11
C ARG A 297 -2.40 9.91 25.77
N ALA A 298 -3.07 9.51 24.69
CA ALA A 298 -3.38 8.10 24.40
C ALA A 298 -2.42 7.40 23.41
N ILE A 299 -1.87 8.10 22.41
CA ILE A 299 -0.93 7.48 21.45
C ILE A 299 0.49 7.49 22.01
N ASN A 300 0.81 6.46 22.79
CA ASN A 300 2.16 6.24 23.30
C ASN A 300 2.97 5.26 22.44
N THR A 301 2.33 4.55 21.49
CA THR A 301 2.98 3.53 20.65
C THR A 301 2.35 3.41 19.25
N PRO A 302 3.10 2.89 18.27
CA PRO A 302 2.58 2.52 16.94
C PRO A 302 1.40 1.54 16.96
N VAL A 303 1.38 0.56 17.87
CA VAL A 303 0.21 -0.32 18.08
C VAL A 303 -1.06 0.48 18.36
N THR A 304 -0.97 1.49 19.24
CA THR A 304 -2.16 2.24 19.65
C THR A 304 -2.69 3.09 18.50
N LEU A 305 -1.81 3.74 17.74
CA LEU A 305 -2.20 4.47 16.53
C LEU A 305 -2.86 3.52 15.52
N TYR A 306 -2.22 2.40 15.21
CA TYR A 306 -2.75 1.41 14.27
C TYR A 306 -4.14 0.92 14.67
N ASN A 307 -4.34 0.54 15.93
CA ASN A 307 -5.65 0.08 16.41
C ASN A 307 -6.71 1.16 16.29
N LYS A 308 -6.37 2.44 16.55
CA LYS A 308 -7.30 3.55 16.36
C LYS A 308 -7.64 3.78 14.90
N LEU A 309 -6.66 3.75 13.99
CA LEU A 309 -6.90 3.86 12.55
C LEU A 309 -7.73 2.69 12.01
N LYS A 310 -7.61 1.51 12.63
CA LYS A 310 -8.43 0.33 12.31
C LYS A 310 -9.90 0.52 12.69
N GLU A 311 -10.20 1.21 13.79
CA GLU A 311 -11.58 1.59 14.16
C GLU A 311 -12.24 2.56 13.14
N TRP A 312 -11.45 3.16 12.24
CA TRP A 312 -11.91 4.13 11.25
C TRP A 312 -12.15 3.54 9.86
N GLN A 313 -12.01 2.23 9.69
CA GLN A 313 -12.35 1.49 8.46
C GLN A 313 -13.86 1.33 8.29
#